data_AF-A0A379F7A9-F1
#
_entry.id   AF-A0A379F7A9-F1
#
_cell.length_a   1.000
_cell.length_b   1.000
_cell.length_c   1.000
_cell.angle_alpha   90.00
_cell.angle_beta   90.00
_cell.angle_gamma   90.00
#
_symmetry.space_group_name_H-M   'P 1'
#
loop_
_entity.id
_entity.type
_entity.pdbx_description
1 polymer ?
#
loop_
_entity_poly.entity_id
_entity_poly.type
_entity_poly.pdbx_seq_one_letter_code
_entity_poly.pdbx_strand_id
1 'polypeptide(L)' 'MLPFVEANWLCNGMDNEVVLNGDKESSDIGKNIDELKIGLQGNVNDSSSLFIHFNVQKGSHDYQQIGGQVGYNYNW' A
#
# COMPACT_ATOMS: atom_id res chain seq x y z
N MET A 1 -15.88 -14.26 -9.14
CA MET A 1 -14.91 -13.17 -8.88
C MET A 1 -15.68 -11.87 -8.70
N LEU A 2 -15.29 -11.05 -7.73
CA LEU A 2 -15.91 -9.77 -7.40
C LEU A 2 -14.87 -8.65 -7.50
N PRO A 3 -15.23 -7.51 -8.11
CA PRO A 3 -14.39 -6.32 -8.08
C PRO A 3 -14.43 -5.64 -6.70
N PHE A 4 -13.35 -4.96 -6.37
CA PHE A 4 -13.27 -4.10 -5.20
C PHE A 4 -12.51 -2.81 -5.49
N VAL A 5 -12.81 -1.79 -4.70
CA VAL A 5 -12.07 -0.54 -4.61
C VAL A 5 -11.95 -0.17 -3.14
N GLU A 6 -10.76 0.24 -2.71
CA GLU A 6 -10.46 0.68 -1.35
C GLU A 6 -9.68 1.98 -1.38
N ALA A 7 -9.99 2.87 -0.45
CA ALA A 7 -9.23 4.08 -0.20
C ALA A 7 -8.79 4.07 1.26
N ASN A 8 -7.49 4.20 1.51
CA ASN A 8 -6.89 4.18 2.83
C ASN A 8 -6.10 5.46 3.07
N TRP A 9 -6.13 5.97 4.30
CA TRP A 9 -5.20 7.00 4.76
C TRP A 9 -4.21 6.33 5.71
N LEU A 10 -2.95 6.28 5.30
CA LEU A 10 -1.85 5.72 6.09
C LEU A 10 -1.15 6.87 6.82
N CYS A 11 -1.28 6.89 8.15
CA CYS A 11 -0.57 7.84 9.01
C CYS A 11 0.63 7.14 9.65
N ASN A 12 1.84 7.61 9.35
CA ASN A 12 3.05 7.14 10.01
C ASN A 12 3.36 8.07 11.19
N GLY A 13 3.17 7.55 12.41
CA GLY A 13 3.47 8.29 13.65
C GLY A 13 4.96 8.35 14.03
N MET A 14 5.85 7.89 13.15
CA MET A 14 7.29 7.92 13.38
C MET A 14 7.88 9.14 12.67
N ASP A 15 8.14 10.20 13.44
CA ASP A 15 9.06 11.25 13.04
C ASP A 15 10.47 10.62 13.01
N ASN A 16 10.88 10.11 11.83
CA ASN A 16 12.23 9.60 11.63
C ASN A 16 13.20 10.80 11.60
N GLU A 17 13.56 11.32 12.78
CA GLU A 17 14.58 12.35 12.93
C GLU A 17 15.95 11.72 12.66
N VAL A 18 16.46 11.90 11.44
CA VAL A 18 17.81 11.46 11.07
C VAL A 18 18.75 12.62 11.34
N VAL A 19 19.47 12.56 12.46
CA VAL A 19 20.51 13.56 12.77
C VAL A 19 21.79 13.18 12.04
N LEU A 20 22.14 13.92 10.99
CA LEU A 20 23.45 13.81 10.34
C LEU A 20 24.27 15.05 10.72
N ASN A 21 25.35 14.84 11.47
CA ASN A 21 26.37 15.86 11.75
C ASN A 21 25.88 17.17 12.40
N GLY A 22 24.77 17.13 13.16
CA GLY A 22 24.22 18.28 13.88
C GLY A 22 23.15 19.06 13.11
N ASP A 23 22.94 18.74 11.83
CA ASP A 23 21.81 19.23 11.05
C ASP A 23 20.60 18.31 11.27
N LYS A 24 19.49 18.91 11.70
CA LYS A 24 18.20 18.23 11.91
C LYS A 24 17.45 18.22 10.59
N GLU A 25 17.61 17.16 9.81
CA GLU A 25 16.73 16.93 8.66
C GLU A 25 15.53 16.12 9.15
N SER A 26 14.43 16.82 9.42
CA SER A 26 13.13 16.20 9.69
C SER A 26 12.61 15.59 8.40
N SER A 27 12.85 14.30 8.20
CA SER A 27 12.34 13.56 7.05
C SER A 27 10.84 13.35 7.23
N ASP A 28 10.04 14.33 6.81
CA ASP A 28 8.56 14.28 6.76
C ASP A 28 8.08 13.44 5.56
N ILE A 29 8.97 12.60 5.01
CA ILE A 29 8.69 11.71 3.88
C ILE A 29 7.79 10.59 4.38
N GLY A 30 6.53 10.60 3.92
CA GLY A 30 5.58 9.53 4.20
C GLY A 30 4.84 9.64 5.54
N LYS A 31 4.84 10.80 6.21
CA LYS A 31 4.05 11.01 7.45
C LYS A 31 2.55 10.81 7.24
N ASN A 32 2.05 11.25 6.09
CA ASN A 32 0.70 10.99 5.61
C ASN A 32 0.77 10.49 4.17
N ILE A 33 0.17 9.33 3.91
CA ILE A 33 0.08 8.74 2.58
C ILE A 33 -1.38 8.38 2.31
N ASP A 34 -1.93 8.94 1.24
CA ASP A 34 -3.21 8.52 0.67
C ASP A 34 -2.96 7.33 -0.26
N GLU A 35 -3.69 6.24 -0.04
CA GLU A 35 -3.62 5.03 -0.85
C GLU A 35 -4.96 4.73 -1.50
N LEU A 36 -4.95 4.46 -2.81
CA LEU A 36 -6.09 3.92 -3.55
C LEU A 36 -5.72 2.53 -4.07
N LYS A 37 -6.60 1.55 -3.83
CA LYS A 37 -6.50 0.18 -4.34
C LYS A 37 -7.70 -0.19 -5.18
N ILE A 38 -7.47 -0.90 -6.28
CA ILE A 38 -8.52 -1.47 -7.12
C ILE A 38 -8.13 -2.90 -7.48
N GLY A 39 -9.11 -3.81 -7.52
CA GLY A 39 -8.79 -5.20 -7.81
C GLY A 39 -9.99 -6.09 -8.03
N LEU A 40 -9.68 -7.37 -8.23
CA LEU A 40 -10.61 -8.48 -8.38
C LEU A 40 -10.18 -9.57 -7.41
N GLN A 41 -11.14 -10.18 -6.71
CA GLN A 41 -10.89 -11.37 -5.89
C GLN A 41 -11.98 -12.42 -6.03
N GLY A 42 -11.66 -13.69 -5.81
CA GLY A 42 -12.67 -14.73 -5.63
C GLY A 42 -12.14 -16.14 -5.68
N ASN A 43 -13.05 -17.09 -5.45
CA ASN A 43 -12.76 -18.51 -5.57
C ASN A 43 -12.71 -18.91 -7.05
N VAL A 44 -11.69 -19.67 -7.41
CA VAL A 44 -11.55 -20.31 -8.73
C VAL A 44 -12.27 -21.66 -8.72
N ASN A 45 -12.15 -22.39 -7.61
CA ASN A 45 -12.86 -23.64 -7.32
C ASN A 45 -13.00 -23.78 -5.78
N ASP A 46 -13.57 -24.89 -5.30
CA ASP A 46 -13.82 -25.10 -3.86
C ASP A 46 -12.53 -25.17 -3.01
N SER A 47 -11.40 -25.46 -3.64
CA SER A 47 -10.07 -25.58 -3.02
C SER A 47 -9.15 -24.39 -3.27
N SER A 48 -9.52 -23.44 -4.14
CA SER A 48 -8.62 -22.42 -4.66
C SER A 48 -9.25 -21.03 -4.70
N SER A 49 -8.50 -20.02 -4.29
CA SER A 49 -8.86 -18.61 -4.50
C SER A 49 -7.73 -17.83 -5.16
N LEU A 50 -8.12 -16.78 -5.89
CA LEU A 50 -7.22 -15.89 -6.61
C LEU A 50 -7.62 -14.44 -6.31
N PHE A 51 -6.63 -13.59 -6.14
CA PHE A 51 -6.81 -12.15 -6.11
C PHE A 51 -5.76 -11.46 -6.97
N ILE A 52 -6.15 -10.34 -7.56
CA ILE A 52 -5.28 -9.44 -8.32
C ILE A 52 -5.70 -8.00 -8.04
N HIS A 53 -4.75 -7.13 -7.69
CA HIS A 53 -5.03 -5.74 -7.39
C HIS A 53 -3.85 -4.83 -7.72
N PHE A 54 -4.17 -3.55 -7.92
CA PHE A 54 -3.23 -2.47 -8.18
C PHE A 54 -3.44 -1.39 -7.13
N ASN A 55 -2.35 -0.74 -6.72
CA ASN A 55 -2.36 0.30 -5.71
C ASN A 55 -1.58 1.52 -6.17
N VAL A 56 -2.09 2.70 -5.85
CA VAL A 56 -1.39 3.98 -6.02
C VAL A 56 -1.35 4.65 -4.66
N GLN A 57 -0.17 5.09 -4.26
CA GLN A 57 0.08 5.81 -3.03
C GLN A 57 0.66 7.18 -3.35
N LYS A 58 0.19 8.20 -2.65
CA LYS A 58 0.68 9.57 -2.74
C LYS A 58 0.82 10.14 -1.33
N GLY A 59 1.97 10.69 -0.99
CA GLY A 59 2.25 11.27 0.31
C GLY A 59 2.92 12.64 0.22
N SER A 60 3.29 13.17 1.39
CA SER A 60 4.07 14.41 1.54
C SER A 60 5.45 14.30 0.89
N HIS A 61 6.05 15.43 0.50
CA HIS A 61 7.39 15.52 -0.10
C HIS A 61 7.57 14.69 -1.38
N ASP A 62 6.62 14.82 -2.32
CA ASP A 62 6.64 14.15 -3.63
C ASP A 62 6.71 12.62 -3.57
N TYR A 63 6.36 12.02 -2.42
CA TYR A 63 6.28 10.57 -2.29
C TYR A 63 5.15 10.03 -3.16
N GLN A 64 5.50 9.26 -4.19
CA GLN A 64 4.55 8.56 -5.05
C GLN A 64 5.01 7.13 -5.27
N GLN A 65 4.10 6.18 -5.09
CA GLN A 65 4.36 4.78 -5.38
C GLN A 65 3.19 4.19 -6.16
N ILE A 66 3.49 3.42 -7.20
CA ILE A 66 2.53 2.61 -7.93
C ILE A 66 2.96 1.15 -7.84
N GLY A 67 2.01 0.27 -7.54
CA GLY A 67 2.28 -1.14 -7.34
C GLY A 67 1.11 -2.01 -7.76
N GLY A 68 1.34 -3.31 -7.73
CA GLY A 68 0.31 -4.31 -7.92
C GLY A 68 0.72 -5.62 -7.28
N GLN A 69 -0.28 -6.42 -6.93
CA GLN A 69 -0.09 -7.71 -6.30
C GLN A 69 -1.09 -8.71 -6.88
N VAL A 70 -0.60 -9.93 -7.06
CA VAL A 70 -1.39 -11.10 -7.42
C VAL A 70 -1.10 -12.18 -6.40
N GLY A 71 -2.12 -12.91 -5.97
CA GLY A 71 -1.96 -14.02 -5.05
C GLY A 71 -2.94 -15.13 -5.35
N TYR A 72 -2.45 -16.36 -5.22
CA TYR A 72 -3.20 -17.59 -5.40
C TYR A 72 -3.09 -18.40 -4.11
N ASN A 73 -4.22 -18.83 -3.58
CA ASN A 73 -4.28 -19.66 -2.39
C ASN A 73 -4.92 -21.00 -2.74
N TYR A 74 -4.28 -22.09 -2.31
CA TYR A 74 -4.77 -23.46 -2.47
C TYR A 74 -4.90 -24.11 -1.10
N ASN A 75 -6.04 -24.76 -0.85
CA ASN A 75 -6.34 -25.45 0.39
C ASN A 75 -6.53 -26.95 0.12
N TRP A 76 -5.91 -27.78 0.95
CA TRP A 76 -5.77 -29.23 0.80
C TRP A 76 -6.33 -29.97 2.02
#